data_AF-A0A5J5GQ73-F1
#
_entry.id   AF-A0A5J5GQ73-F1
#
_cell.length_a   1.000
_cell.length_b   1.000
_cell.length_c   1.000
_cell.angle_alpha   90.00
_cell.angle_beta   90.00
_cell.angle_gamma   90.00
#
_symmetry.space_group_name_H-M   'P 1'
#
loop_
_entity.id
_entity.type
_entity.pdbx_description
1 polymer ?
#
loop_
_entity_poly.entity_id
_entity_poly.type
_entity_poly.pdbx_seq_one_letter_code
_entity_poly.pdbx_strand_id
1 'polypeptide(L)'
;MPDDRPHHACKLLTADQVRHLFGGVSDMSLWRWTQDSTLGFPQAIYIQRRRYWREADVLSFIERRAMASAAEGERQAGGAP
;
A
#
# COMPACT_ATOMS: atom_id res chain seq x y z
N MET A 1 -21.66 -9.69 -9.51
CA MET A 1 -20.96 -8.55 -10.13
C MET A 1 -20.54 -7.61 -9.02
N PRO A 2 -19.26 -7.54 -8.63
CA PRO A 2 -18.80 -6.44 -7.78
C PRO A 2 -18.80 -5.17 -8.63
N ASP A 3 -19.49 -4.15 -8.14
CA ASP A 3 -19.64 -2.82 -8.73
C ASP A 3 -18.27 -2.12 -8.77
N ASP A 4 -17.62 -2.15 -9.94
CA ASP A 4 -16.43 -1.36 -10.25
C ASP A 4 -16.89 0.03 -10.71
N ARG A 5 -17.11 0.94 -9.75
CA ARG A 5 -17.24 2.37 -10.03
C ARG A 5 -16.15 3.18 -9.34
N PRO A 6 -15.43 4.03 -10.10
CA PRO A 6 -14.37 4.86 -9.57
C PRO A 6 -14.96 6.10 -8.87
N HIS A 7 -15.03 6.06 -7.54
CA HIS A 7 -15.26 7.24 -6.71
C HIS A 7 -13.91 7.68 -6.10
N HIS A 8 -13.12 8.38 -6.91
CA HIS A 8 -11.71 8.75 -6.65
C HIS A 8 -11.47 9.86 -5.60
N ALA A 9 -12.35 10.08 -4.63
CA ALA A 9 -12.17 11.22 -3.71
C ALA A 9 -12.03 10.88 -2.22
N CYS A 10 -12.50 9.72 -1.75
CA CYS A 10 -12.48 9.42 -0.31
C CYS A 10 -12.55 7.91 0.01
N LYS A 11 -12.07 7.04 -0.88
CA LYS A 11 -12.13 5.59 -0.63
C LYS A 11 -11.08 5.16 0.40
N LEU A 12 -11.56 4.40 1.38
CA LEU A 12 -10.74 3.65 2.31
C LEU A 12 -10.52 2.24 1.75
N LEU A 13 -9.28 1.93 1.40
CA LEU A 13 -8.84 0.63 0.94
C LEU A 13 -8.68 -0.32 2.12
N THR A 14 -9.21 -1.53 2.01
CA THR A 14 -8.92 -2.61 2.97
C THR A 14 -7.52 -3.16 2.72
N ALA A 15 -7.00 -3.94 3.67
CA ALA A 15 -5.71 -4.63 3.50
C ALA A 15 -5.64 -5.42 2.19
N ASP A 16 -6.71 -6.13 1.85
CA ASP A 16 -6.84 -6.89 0.61
C ASP A 16 -6.69 -6.03 -0.65
N GLN A 17 -7.39 -4.89 -0.70
CA GLN A 17 -7.32 -3.97 -1.83
C GLN A 17 -5.94 -3.34 -1.99
N VAL A 18 -5.31 -2.96 -0.88
CA VAL A 18 -3.92 -2.47 -0.91
C VAL A 18 -2.99 -3.56 -1.42
N ARG A 19 -3.14 -4.81 -0.97
CA ARG A 19 -2.34 -5.95 -1.46
C ARG A 19 -2.49 -6.12 -2.98
N HIS A 20 -3.72 -6.08 -3.49
CA HIS A 20 -4.00 -6.16 -4.92
C HIS A 20 -3.38 -5.01 -5.72
N LEU A 21 -3.44 -3.77 -5.22
CA LEU A 21 -2.82 -2.60 -5.85
C LEU A 21 -1.31 -2.74 -6.01
N PHE A 22 -0.64 -3.35 -5.02
CA PHE A 22 0.81 -3.62 -5.07
C PHE A 22 1.16 -4.93 -5.82
N GLY A 23 0.24 -5.54 -6.55
CA GLY A 23 0.50 -6.76 -7.33
C GLY A 23 0.37 -8.07 -6.54
N GLY A 24 -0.34 -8.06 -5.41
CA GLY A 24 -0.62 -9.26 -4.61
C GLY A 24 0.36 -9.51 -3.46
N VAL A 25 0.94 -8.45 -2.89
CA VAL A 25 1.90 -8.59 -1.77
C VAL A 25 1.26 -9.25 -0.53
N SER A 26 2.05 -9.91 0.30
CA SER A 26 1.56 -10.60 1.51
C SER A 26 1.27 -9.64 2.67
N ASP A 27 0.41 -10.06 3.60
CA ASP A 27 0.03 -9.30 4.80
C ASP A 27 1.24 -8.94 5.68
N MET A 28 2.22 -9.84 5.72
CA MET A 28 3.49 -9.66 6.43
C MET A 28 4.34 -8.55 5.81
N SER A 29 4.35 -8.42 4.48
CA SER A 29 5.06 -7.34 3.80
C SER A 29 4.38 -6.00 4.08
N LEU A 30 3.04 -5.97 4.02
CA LEU A 30 2.26 -4.78 4.39
C LEU A 30 2.51 -4.35 5.84
N TRP A 31 2.55 -5.33 6.77
CA TRP A 31 2.86 -5.07 8.17
C TRP A 31 4.28 -4.53 8.35
N ARG A 32 5.28 -5.12 7.68
CA ARG A 32 6.68 -4.63 7.69
C ARG A 32 6.76 -3.18 7.23
N TRP A 33 6.11 -2.82 6.12
CA TRP A 33 6.11 -1.42 5.64
C TRP A 33 5.44 -0.46 6.63
N THR A 34 4.41 -0.92 7.33
CA THR A 34 3.74 -0.11 8.37
C THR A 34 4.61 0.07 9.61
N GLN A 35 5.56 -0.84 9.87
CA GLN A 35 6.54 -0.72 10.96
C GLN A 35 7.78 0.07 10.56
N ASP A 36 8.09 0.11 9.28
CA ASP A 36 9.28 0.75 8.76
C ASP A 36 9.02 2.24 8.49
N SER A 37 9.35 3.07 9.47
CA SER A 37 9.17 4.52 9.39
C SER A 37 10.06 5.19 8.32
N THR A 38 11.07 4.48 7.79
CA THR A 38 11.95 5.02 6.75
C THR A 38 11.31 4.99 5.37
N LEU A 39 10.40 4.04 5.14
CA LEU A 39 9.58 3.98 3.94
C LEU A 39 8.56 5.13 3.90
N GLY A 40 8.12 5.64 5.05
CA GLY A 40 7.07 6.66 5.10
C GLY A 40 5.72 6.14 4.60
N PHE A 41 5.46 4.84 4.77
CA PHE A 41 4.20 4.22 4.38
C PHE A 41 3.05 4.74 5.26
N PRO A 42 1.87 5.05 4.69
CA PRO A 42 0.77 5.59 5.47
C PRO A 42 0.26 4.62 6.51
N GLN A 43 0.02 5.15 7.71
CA GLN A 43 -0.41 4.34 8.83
C GLN A 43 -1.84 3.82 8.65
N ALA A 44 -2.04 2.55 8.97
CA ALA A 44 -3.35 1.91 8.90
C ALA A 44 -4.33 2.60 9.86
N ILE A 45 -5.49 3.00 9.34
CA ILE A 45 -6.64 3.47 10.10
C ILE A 45 -7.37 2.24 10.62
N TYR A 46 -7.39 2.06 11.94
CA TYR A 46 -8.12 0.97 12.58
C TYR A 46 -9.56 1.40 12.82
N ILE A 47 -10.50 0.79 12.09
CA ILE A 47 -11.93 0.96 12.33
C ILE A 47 -12.46 -0.35 12.90
N GLN A 48 -12.79 -0.31 14.20
CA GLN A 48 -13.12 -1.46 15.05
C GLN A 48 -12.04 -2.56 15.08
N ARG A 49 -12.08 -3.49 14.12
CA ARG A 49 -11.18 -4.67 14.02
C ARG A 49 -10.55 -4.81 12.64
N ARG A 50 -10.81 -3.86 11.73
CA ARG A 50 -10.34 -3.89 10.35
C ARG A 50 -9.40 -2.73 10.11
N ARG A 51 -8.37 -3.01 9.32
CA ARG A 51 -7.35 -2.05 8.90
C ARG A 51 -7.75 -1.45 7.56
N TYR A 52 -7.75 -0.13 7.51
CA TYR A 52 -8.09 0.66 6.34
C TYR A 52 -6.98 1.63 6.02
N TRP A 53 -6.76 1.91 4.74
CA TRP A 53 -5.81 2.90 4.25
C TRP A 53 -6.53 3.86 3.34
N ARG A 54 -6.13 5.13 3.33
CA ARG A 54 -6.68 6.08 2.38
C ARG A 54 -6.06 5.81 1.01
N GLU A 55 -6.90 5.71 -0.01
CA GLU A 55 -6.45 5.52 -1.39
C GLU A 55 -5.48 6.63 -1.82
N ALA A 56 -5.79 7.89 -1.48
CA ALA A 56 -4.94 9.04 -1.79
C ALA A 56 -3.52 8.93 -1.18
N ASP A 57 -3.42 8.50 0.07
CA ASP A 57 -2.12 8.30 0.73
C ASP A 57 -1.33 7.15 0.09
N VAL A 58 -2.00 6.05 -0.24
CA VAL A 58 -1.38 4.89 -0.91
C VAL A 58 -0.89 5.26 -2.30
N LEU A 59 -1.69 5.98 -3.09
CA LEU A 59 -1.32 6.48 -4.41
C LEU A 59 -0.12 7.43 -4.33
N SER A 60 -0.16 8.41 -3.42
CA SER A 60 0.96 9.34 -3.24
C SER A 60 2.25 8.62 -2.83
N PHE A 61 2.15 7.57 -2.01
CA PHE A 61 3.29 6.71 -1.69
C PHE A 61 3.81 5.96 -2.92
N ILE A 62 2.94 5.38 -3.75
CA ILE A 62 3.32 4.70 -4.99
C ILE A 62 4.03 5.68 -5.94
N GLU A 63 3.51 6.89 -6.13
CA GLU A 63 4.13 7.91 -6.98
C GLU A 63 5.53 8.29 -6.47
N ARG A 64 5.68 8.54 -5.17
CA ARG A 64 7.00 8.80 -4.55
C ARG A 64 7.96 7.63 -4.74
N ARG A 65 7.48 6.39 -4.58
CA ARG A 65 8.33 5.21 -4.76
C ARG A 65 8.62 4.95 -6.22
N ALA A 66 7.72 5.22 -7.17
CA ALA A 66 8.00 5.13 -8.60
C ALA A 66 9.12 6.11 -9.00
N MET A 67 9.10 7.33 -8.45
CA MET A 67 10.19 8.30 -8.64
C MET A 67 11.50 7.86 -7.97
N ALA A 68 11.45 7.27 -6.78
CA ALA A 68 12.63 6.78 -6.08
C ALA A 68 13.18 5.47 -6.66
N SER A 69 12.34 4.56 -7.15
CA SER A 69 12.72 3.28 -7.76
C SER A 69 13.22 3.43 -9.19
N ALA A 70 12.87 4.52 -9.89
CA ALA A 70 13.62 4.96 -11.06
C ALA A 70 15.09 5.30 -10.74
N ALA A 71 15.41 5.62 -9.48
CA ALA A 71 16.79 5.82 -8.99
C ALA A 71 17.35 4.58 -8.24
N GLU A 72 16.50 3.70 -7.72
CA GLU A 72 16.85 2.49 -6.94
C GLU A 72 16.51 1.17 -7.68
N GLY A 73 16.72 1.12 -9.00
CA GLY A 73 16.45 -0.08 -9.81
C GLY A 73 17.25 -1.35 -9.43
N GLU A 74 18.01 -1.38 -8.33
CA GLU A 74 19.01 -2.44 -8.11
C GLU A 74 19.07 -3.06 -6.68
N ARG A 75 18.22 -2.71 -5.71
CA ARG A 75 18.44 -3.18 -4.31
C ARG A 75 17.30 -3.88 -3.56
N GLN A 76 16.08 -3.99 -4.09
CA GLN A 76 14.95 -4.46 -3.27
C GLN A 76 14.06 -5.53 -3.91
N ALA A 77 14.65 -6.48 -4.63
CA ALA A 77 14.12 -7.84 -4.74
C ALA A 77 14.64 -8.67 -3.55
N GLY A 78 14.10 -8.39 -2.35
CA GLY A 78 14.62 -8.92 -1.09
C GLY A 78 13.59 -9.71 -0.28
N GLY A 79 13.21 -10.89 -0.76
CA GLY A 79 12.73 -12.04 0.03
C GLY A 79 11.34 -11.94 0.68
N ALA A 80 10.61 -13.02 0.92
CA ALA A 80 10.80 -14.47 0.82
C ALA A 80 9.50 -15.11 1.42
N PRO A 81 9.33 -16.43 1.52
CA PRO A 81 9.99 -17.57 0.86
C PRO A 81 9.12 -18.26 -0.21
#